data_AF-A0A4S4B6K7-F1
#
_entry.id   AF-A0A4S4B6K7-F1
#
_cell.length_a   1.000
_cell.length_b   1.000
_cell.length_c   1.000
_cell.angle_alpha   90.00
_cell.angle_beta   90.00
_cell.angle_gamma   90.00
#
_symmetry.space_group_name_H-M   'P 1'
#
loop_
_entity.id
_entity.type
_entity.pdbx_description
1 polymer ?
#
loop_
_entity_poly.entity_id
_entity_poly.type
_entity_poly.pdbx_seq_one_letter_code
_entity_poly.pdbx_strand_id
1 'polypeptide(L)'
;MGIRVGFYLGSEDGMLGHFLGAPLAAFHDWYISVSEEFPNDFNPDAIELLKSVLAEGSAVLEHPANAKATDALLTDFYLTFVSDQKEDSAYPFEYAHESWVNIRFYRDAITAREERPPLSVIRLLEYIFTGRPILRSRDHQPFYSEDGGVRLAFWTSEEVATIARELLGAEFTEEEALFRNISGAVNHALQKQTGIIILVA
;
A
#
# COMPACT_ATOMS: atom_id res chain seq x y z
N MET A 1 -0.97 -18.58 -10.88
CA MET A 1 -1.51 -17.59 -9.91
C MET A 1 -1.34 -16.21 -10.53
N GLY A 2 -2.22 -15.25 -10.25
CA GLY A 2 -2.13 -13.92 -10.85
C GLY A 2 -2.19 -12.84 -9.78
N ILE A 3 -1.49 -11.73 -10.01
CA ILE A 3 -1.36 -10.58 -9.13
C ILE A 3 -2.74 -10.04 -8.72
N ARG A 4 -2.97 -9.89 -7.42
CA ARG A 4 -4.23 -9.41 -6.83
C ARG A 4 -4.01 -8.08 -6.12
N VAL A 5 -5.11 -7.40 -5.83
CA VAL A 5 -5.14 -6.11 -5.13
C VAL A 5 -5.94 -6.31 -3.84
N GLY A 6 -5.34 -5.94 -2.70
CA GLY A 6 -5.97 -5.88 -1.39
C GLY A 6 -5.96 -4.45 -0.83
N PHE A 7 -6.98 -4.12 -0.05
CA PHE A 7 -7.15 -2.80 0.57
C PHE A 7 -7.19 -2.92 2.10
N TYR A 8 -6.34 -2.16 2.77
CA TYR A 8 -6.21 -2.12 4.22
C TYR A 8 -6.39 -0.70 4.73
N LEU A 9 -6.89 -0.55 5.95
CA LEU A 9 -6.92 0.75 6.61
C LEU A 9 -5.48 1.18 6.92
N GLY A 10 -5.20 2.47 6.69
CA GLY A 10 -3.90 3.07 6.93
C GLY A 10 -3.89 4.02 8.12
N SER A 11 -3.04 5.04 8.02
CA SER A 11 -3.08 6.28 8.82
C SER A 11 -3.64 7.45 7.99
N GLU A 12 -3.78 8.64 8.57
CA GLU A 12 -4.24 9.83 7.82
C GLU A 12 -3.37 10.14 6.59
N ASP A 13 -2.04 9.99 6.72
CA ASP A 13 -1.08 10.11 5.61
C ASP A 13 -1.10 8.92 4.64
N GLY A 14 -1.94 7.93 4.90
CA GLY A 14 -2.10 6.71 4.12
C GLY A 14 -1.28 5.54 4.64
N MET A 15 0.01 5.72 4.95
CA MET A 15 0.91 4.57 5.16
C MET A 15 2.07 4.80 6.13
N LEU A 16 2.73 5.94 6.07
CA LEU A 16 3.91 6.20 6.88
C LEU A 16 3.59 6.24 8.37
N GLY A 17 2.55 6.94 8.79
CA GLY A 17 2.12 6.97 10.18
C GLY A 17 1.75 5.59 10.69
N HIS A 18 1.15 4.75 9.83
CA HIS A 18 0.85 3.36 10.14
C HIS A 18 2.11 2.52 10.35
N PHE A 19 3.12 2.68 9.49
CA PHE A 19 4.41 2.01 9.63
C PHE A 19 5.14 2.46 10.91
N LEU A 20 5.21 3.77 11.17
CA LEU A 20 5.90 4.33 12.33
C LEU A 20 5.20 4.02 13.66
N GLY A 21 3.89 3.76 13.64
CA GLY A 21 3.13 3.32 14.81
C GLY A 21 3.25 1.83 15.14
N ALA A 22 3.87 1.03 14.26
CA ALA A 22 4.05 -0.40 14.44
C ALA A 22 5.16 -0.73 15.47
N PRO A 23 5.20 -1.96 16.02
CA PRO A 23 6.27 -2.40 16.91
C PRO A 23 7.58 -2.66 16.13
N LEU A 24 8.20 -1.60 15.60
CA LEU A 24 9.35 -1.67 14.69
C LEU A 24 10.57 -2.41 15.25
N ALA A 25 10.78 -2.38 16.57
CA ALA A 25 11.86 -3.15 17.21
C ALA A 25 11.62 -4.66 17.12
N ALA A 26 10.39 -5.12 17.40
CA ALA A 26 10.04 -6.52 17.26
C ALA A 26 10.07 -6.97 15.79
N PHE A 27 9.62 -6.10 14.87
CA PHE A 27 9.75 -6.35 13.44
C PHE A 27 11.23 -6.45 13.01
N HIS A 28 12.11 -5.59 13.51
CA HIS A 28 13.53 -5.63 13.20
C HIS A 28 14.20 -6.94 13.66
N ASP A 29 13.91 -7.40 14.88
CA ASP A 29 14.43 -8.67 15.39
C ASP A 29 13.97 -9.87 14.55
N TRP A 30 12.67 -9.86 14.17
CA TRP A 30 12.12 -10.85 13.24
C TRP A 30 12.79 -10.76 11.86
N TYR A 31 12.95 -9.55 11.33
CA TYR A 31 13.47 -9.32 9.98
C TYR A 31 14.92 -9.79 9.84
N ILE A 32 15.75 -9.56 10.87
CA ILE A 32 17.09 -10.15 10.97
C ILE A 32 17.00 -11.66 10.97
N SER A 33 16.22 -12.25 11.89
CA SER A 33 16.14 -13.71 12.04
C SER A 33 15.73 -14.41 10.75
N VAL A 34 14.76 -13.85 10.01
CA VAL A 34 14.28 -14.45 8.76
C VAL A 34 15.26 -14.17 7.61
N SER A 35 15.94 -13.03 7.59
CA SER A 35 17.01 -12.77 6.60
C SER A 35 18.21 -13.71 6.76
N GLU A 36 18.54 -14.13 7.99
CA GLU A 36 19.59 -15.13 8.23
C GLU A 36 19.18 -16.52 7.71
N GLU A 37 17.90 -16.86 7.79
CA GLU A 37 17.35 -18.11 7.26
C GLU A 37 17.23 -18.10 5.73
N PHE A 38 16.84 -16.94 5.15
CA PHE A 38 16.61 -16.75 3.72
C PHE A 38 17.36 -15.52 3.17
N PRO A 39 18.70 -15.57 3.07
CA PRO A 39 19.53 -14.39 2.78
C PRO A 39 19.38 -13.83 1.36
N ASN A 40 18.74 -14.55 0.45
CA ASN A 40 18.49 -14.09 -0.93
C ASN A 40 17.10 -13.50 -1.13
N ASP A 41 16.23 -13.57 -0.11
CA ASP A 41 14.83 -13.17 -0.22
C ASP A 41 14.58 -11.75 0.33
N PHE A 42 15.60 -11.13 0.95
CA PHE A 42 15.50 -9.84 1.60
C PHE A 42 16.66 -8.92 1.23
N ASN A 43 16.36 -7.63 1.14
CA ASN A 43 17.35 -6.61 0.84
C ASN A 43 18.16 -6.21 2.10
N PRO A 44 19.49 -6.43 2.13
CA PRO A 44 20.32 -6.05 3.28
C PRO A 44 20.28 -4.56 3.61
N ASP A 45 20.11 -3.69 2.60
CA ASP A 45 20.04 -2.24 2.80
C ASP A 45 18.75 -1.85 3.53
N ALA A 46 17.66 -2.61 3.38
CA ALA A 46 16.40 -2.38 4.08
C ALA A 46 16.51 -2.69 5.59
N ILE A 47 17.28 -3.72 5.95
CA ILE A 47 17.55 -4.09 7.35
C ILE A 47 18.38 -2.99 8.04
N GLU A 48 19.49 -2.56 7.42
CA GLU A 48 20.31 -1.48 7.98
C GLU A 48 19.55 -0.14 8.00
N LEU A 49 18.66 0.11 7.04
CA LEU A 49 17.77 1.26 7.07
C LEU A 49 16.83 1.21 8.27
N LEU A 50 16.17 0.07 8.53
CA LEU A 50 15.27 -0.08 9.69
C LEU A 50 16.00 0.14 11.01
N LYS A 51 17.21 -0.38 11.15
CA LYS A 51 18.10 -0.11 12.29
C LYS A 51 18.40 1.39 12.45
N SER A 52 18.66 2.07 11.34
CA SER A 52 18.88 3.52 11.33
C SER A 52 17.61 4.28 11.73
N VAL A 53 16.43 3.85 11.30
CA VAL A 53 15.13 4.42 11.73
C VAL A 53 14.93 4.28 13.24
N LEU A 54 15.27 3.12 13.81
CA LEU A 54 15.18 2.89 15.26
C LEU A 54 16.15 3.75 16.07
N ALA A 55 17.33 4.05 15.53
CA ALA A 55 18.37 4.81 16.22
C ALA A 55 18.23 6.34 16.04
N GLU A 56 17.89 6.78 14.84
CA GLU A 56 17.94 8.19 14.41
C GLU A 56 16.56 8.79 14.10
N GLY A 57 15.52 7.95 14.03
CA GLY A 57 14.14 8.36 13.76
C GLY A 57 13.76 8.34 12.28
N SER A 58 12.52 8.70 11.97
CA SER A 58 11.91 8.55 10.63
C SER A 58 12.53 9.43 9.54
N ALA A 59 13.27 10.48 9.91
CA ALA A 59 13.89 11.40 8.95
C ALA A 59 14.87 10.70 8.00
N VAL A 60 15.47 9.57 8.40
CA VAL A 60 16.36 8.79 7.53
C VAL A 60 15.64 8.22 6.30
N LEU A 61 14.32 8.02 6.39
CA LEU A 61 13.50 7.51 5.27
C LEU A 61 13.35 8.53 4.14
N GLU A 62 13.49 9.83 4.45
CA GLU A 62 13.34 10.94 3.50
C GLU A 62 14.58 11.12 2.62
N HIS A 63 15.73 10.56 3.03
CA HIS A 63 16.99 10.78 2.33
C HIS A 63 16.96 10.10 0.94
N PRO A 64 17.22 10.83 -0.17
CA PRO A 64 17.10 10.27 -1.53
C PRO A 64 17.97 9.05 -1.81
N ALA A 65 19.11 8.93 -1.13
CA ALA A 65 20.00 7.76 -1.24
C ALA A 65 19.35 6.47 -0.69
N ASN A 66 18.40 6.59 0.22
CA ASN A 66 17.73 5.47 0.87
C ASN A 66 16.46 5.04 0.12
N ALA A 67 16.04 5.75 -0.94
CA ALA A 67 14.73 5.56 -1.57
C ALA A 67 14.41 4.10 -1.96
N LYS A 68 15.37 3.35 -2.49
CA LYS A 68 15.16 1.93 -2.83
C LYS A 68 15.02 1.05 -1.59
N ALA A 69 15.87 1.28 -0.59
CA ALA A 69 15.81 0.57 0.69
C ALA A 69 14.52 0.91 1.45
N THR A 70 14.02 2.15 1.37
CA THR A 70 12.73 2.56 1.92
C THR A 70 11.58 1.78 1.27
N ASP A 71 11.53 1.70 -0.05
CA ASP A 71 10.47 0.95 -0.74
C ASP A 71 10.52 -0.54 -0.46
N ALA A 72 11.73 -1.13 -0.42
CA ALA A 72 11.94 -2.54 -0.08
C ALA A 72 11.51 -2.82 1.36
N LEU A 73 11.99 -2.03 2.33
CA LEU A 73 11.62 -2.14 3.75
C LEU A 73 10.11 -2.11 3.96
N LEU A 74 9.44 -1.14 3.33
CA LEU A 74 7.99 -1.02 3.46
C LEU A 74 7.29 -2.20 2.78
N THR A 75 7.74 -2.61 1.60
CA THR A 75 7.16 -3.77 0.90
C THR A 75 7.27 -5.03 1.75
N ASP A 76 8.44 -5.32 2.30
CA ASP A 76 8.70 -6.49 3.15
C ASP A 76 7.86 -6.44 4.43
N PHE A 77 7.79 -5.26 5.07
CA PHE A 77 6.93 -5.04 6.23
C PHE A 77 5.47 -5.41 5.92
N TYR A 78 4.88 -4.80 4.88
CA TYR A 78 3.46 -5.02 4.57
C TYR A 78 3.17 -6.43 4.05
N LEU A 79 4.06 -7.04 3.26
CA LEU A 79 3.91 -8.43 2.81
C LEU A 79 3.93 -9.41 3.99
N THR A 80 4.85 -9.21 4.93
CA THR A 80 4.99 -10.07 6.11
C THR A 80 3.69 -10.13 6.91
N PHE A 81 3.15 -8.97 7.27
CA PHE A 81 1.98 -8.91 8.13
C PHE A 81 0.67 -9.24 7.39
N VAL A 82 0.61 -9.08 6.05
CA VAL A 82 -0.54 -9.54 5.25
C VAL A 82 -0.52 -11.05 5.05
N SER A 83 0.66 -11.65 4.86
CA SER A 83 0.79 -13.11 4.72
C SER A 83 0.61 -13.84 6.04
N ASP A 84 0.94 -13.21 7.17
CA ASP A 84 0.81 -13.77 8.52
C ASP A 84 -0.46 -13.32 9.26
N GLN A 85 -1.58 -13.15 8.54
CA GLN A 85 -2.94 -12.91 9.09
C GLN A 85 -3.47 -14.13 9.89
N LYS A 86 -2.72 -14.59 10.88
CA LYS A 86 -3.19 -15.52 11.92
C LYS A 86 -3.85 -14.70 13.04
N GLU A 87 -4.84 -15.29 13.73
CA GLU A 87 -5.54 -14.65 14.87
C GLU A 87 -4.59 -14.13 15.96
N ASP A 88 -3.38 -14.69 16.06
CA ASP A 88 -2.34 -14.32 17.05
C ASP A 88 -1.24 -13.38 16.49
N SER A 89 -1.44 -12.78 15.31
CA SER A 89 -0.46 -11.82 14.78
C SER A 89 -0.30 -10.63 15.72
N ALA A 90 0.95 -10.26 16.02
CA ALA A 90 1.27 -9.14 16.90
C ALA A 90 0.81 -7.78 16.34
N TYR A 91 0.45 -7.72 15.05
CA TYR A 91 0.00 -6.50 14.39
C TYR A 91 -1.02 -6.81 13.27
N PRO A 92 -2.31 -7.03 13.61
CA PRO A 92 -3.32 -7.36 12.61
C PRO A 92 -3.68 -6.14 11.77
N PHE A 93 -3.56 -6.24 10.44
CA PHE A 93 -4.08 -5.21 9.55
C PHE A 93 -5.60 -5.28 9.47
N GLU A 94 -6.26 -4.16 9.71
CA GLU A 94 -7.70 -4.04 9.48
C GLU A 94 -7.96 -3.90 7.97
N TYR A 95 -8.80 -4.79 7.42
CA TYR A 95 -9.22 -4.69 6.03
C TYR A 95 -10.08 -3.45 5.82
N ALA A 96 -9.71 -2.62 4.83
CA ALA A 96 -10.62 -1.60 4.32
C ALA A 96 -11.74 -2.27 3.51
N HIS A 97 -11.40 -3.34 2.79
CA HIS A 97 -12.36 -4.21 2.10
C HIS A 97 -11.81 -5.63 1.97
N GLU A 98 -12.65 -6.65 2.15
CA GLU A 98 -12.23 -8.07 2.20
C GLU A 98 -11.84 -8.64 0.81
N SER A 99 -12.10 -7.90 -0.27
CA SER A 99 -11.90 -8.41 -1.62
C SER A 99 -10.43 -8.45 -2.02
N TRP A 100 -10.01 -9.61 -2.55
CA TRP A 100 -8.72 -9.79 -3.24
C TRP A 100 -8.94 -10.09 -4.72
N VAL A 101 -8.95 -9.05 -5.54
CA VAL A 101 -9.30 -9.19 -6.96
C VAL A 101 -8.09 -9.04 -7.85
N ASN A 102 -8.04 -9.80 -8.96
CA ASN A 102 -6.92 -9.75 -9.88
C ASN A 102 -6.75 -8.35 -10.51
N ILE A 103 -5.51 -7.87 -10.55
CA ILE A 103 -5.14 -6.54 -11.04
C ILE A 103 -5.65 -6.25 -12.46
N ARG A 104 -5.73 -7.27 -13.33
CA ARG A 104 -6.18 -7.11 -14.72
C ARG A 104 -7.61 -6.54 -14.79
N PHE A 105 -8.47 -6.97 -13.86
CA PHE A 105 -9.86 -6.56 -13.86
C PHE A 105 -9.98 -5.07 -13.56
N TYR A 106 -9.15 -4.52 -12.67
CA TYR A 106 -9.14 -3.07 -12.42
C TYR A 106 -8.76 -2.28 -13.68
N ARG A 107 -7.81 -2.80 -14.47
CA ARG A 107 -7.41 -2.18 -15.73
C ARG A 107 -8.57 -2.21 -16.75
N ASP A 108 -9.22 -3.36 -16.87
CA ASP A 108 -10.35 -3.55 -17.78
C ASP A 108 -11.50 -2.60 -17.41
N ALA A 109 -11.88 -2.53 -16.12
CA ALA A 109 -12.95 -1.66 -15.66
C ALA A 109 -12.66 -0.17 -15.85
N ILE A 110 -11.42 0.29 -15.61
CA ILE A 110 -11.05 1.69 -15.88
C ILE A 110 -11.13 2.01 -17.37
N THR A 111 -10.79 1.04 -18.23
CA THR A 111 -10.79 1.23 -19.69
C THR A 111 -12.19 1.13 -20.31
N ALA A 112 -13.07 0.32 -19.71
CA ALA A 112 -14.39 0.02 -20.24
C ALA A 112 -15.48 1.06 -19.93
N ARG A 113 -15.27 1.98 -18.96
CA ARG A 113 -16.28 3.02 -18.67
C ARG A 113 -16.49 3.95 -19.86
N GLU A 114 -17.75 4.15 -20.25
CA GLU A 114 -18.13 5.16 -21.24
C GLU A 114 -17.84 6.57 -20.72
N GLU A 115 -18.17 6.85 -19.46
CA GLU A 115 -17.82 8.08 -18.76
C GLU A 115 -16.54 7.90 -17.94
N ARG A 116 -15.48 8.60 -18.34
CA ARG A 116 -14.22 8.55 -17.62
C ARG A 116 -14.32 9.24 -16.26
N PRO A 117 -13.78 8.65 -15.18
CA PRO A 117 -13.63 9.36 -13.93
C PRO A 117 -12.80 10.65 -14.13
N PRO A 118 -12.96 11.64 -13.24
CA PRO A 118 -12.11 12.83 -13.25
C PRO A 118 -10.62 12.45 -13.22
N LEU A 119 -9.79 13.27 -13.86
CA LEU A 119 -8.34 13.00 -13.97
C LEU A 119 -7.67 12.83 -12.60
N SER A 120 -8.16 13.51 -11.57
CA SER A 120 -7.71 13.36 -10.17
C SER A 120 -7.89 11.93 -9.68
N VAL A 121 -9.07 11.33 -9.89
CA VAL A 121 -9.36 9.95 -9.49
C VAL A 121 -8.54 8.96 -10.32
N ILE A 122 -8.43 9.18 -11.65
CA ILE A 122 -7.62 8.32 -12.52
C ILE A 122 -6.17 8.24 -12.02
N ARG A 123 -5.55 9.38 -11.68
CA ARG A 123 -4.18 9.42 -11.14
C ARG A 123 -4.04 8.66 -9.83
N LEU A 124 -5.05 8.68 -8.97
CA LEU A 124 -5.05 7.92 -7.72
C LEU A 124 -5.18 6.41 -7.97
N LEU A 125 -6.04 6.02 -8.91
CA LEU A 125 -6.20 4.62 -9.32
C LEU A 125 -4.95 4.08 -10.04
N GLU A 126 -4.19 4.92 -10.74
CA GLU A 126 -2.92 4.53 -11.38
C GLU A 126 -1.89 3.98 -10.39
N TYR A 127 -1.94 4.37 -9.12
CA TYR A 127 -1.04 3.83 -8.10
C TYR A 127 -1.24 2.34 -7.86
N ILE A 128 -2.43 1.78 -8.13
CA ILE A 128 -2.65 0.33 -8.11
C ILE A 128 -1.72 -0.38 -9.11
N PHE A 129 -1.42 0.24 -10.25
CA PHE A 129 -0.58 -0.38 -11.29
C PHE A 129 0.90 -0.02 -11.18
N THR A 130 1.21 1.12 -10.58
CA THR A 130 2.57 1.68 -10.58
C THR A 130 3.27 1.61 -9.22
N GLY A 131 2.51 1.32 -8.15
CA GLY A 131 2.97 1.61 -6.80
C GLY A 131 3.01 3.11 -6.53
N ARG A 132 3.25 3.48 -5.28
CA ARG A 132 3.43 4.88 -4.87
C ARG A 132 4.62 4.98 -3.91
N PRO A 133 5.69 5.72 -4.27
CA PRO A 133 6.77 5.95 -3.33
C PRO A 133 6.29 6.83 -2.17
N ILE A 134 6.71 6.53 -0.94
CA ILE A 134 6.50 7.44 0.20
C ILE A 134 7.61 8.50 0.21
N LEU A 135 7.30 9.68 0.77
CA LEU A 135 8.24 10.76 1.11
C LEU A 135 8.88 11.46 -0.09
N ARG A 136 8.48 11.09 -1.31
CA ARG A 136 9.04 11.64 -2.54
C ARG A 136 8.04 11.64 -3.69
N SER A 137 8.34 12.45 -4.70
CA SER A 137 7.55 12.53 -5.91
C SER A 137 7.84 11.36 -6.86
N ARG A 138 6.78 10.66 -7.30
CA ARG A 138 6.84 9.59 -8.32
C ARG A 138 7.51 10.06 -9.62
N ASP A 139 7.30 11.31 -10.01
CA ASP A 139 7.80 11.85 -11.26
C ASP A 139 9.34 12.03 -11.25
N HIS A 140 9.92 12.20 -10.07
CA HIS A 140 11.36 12.35 -9.89
C HIS A 140 12.05 11.01 -9.56
N GLN A 141 11.41 10.21 -8.71
CA GLN A 141 11.95 8.93 -8.25
C GLN A 141 10.80 7.94 -8.08
N PRO A 142 10.50 7.11 -9.10
CA PRO A 142 9.36 6.20 -9.07
C PRO A 142 9.51 5.13 -7.99
N PHE A 143 8.41 4.43 -7.73
CA PHE A 143 8.40 3.27 -6.83
C PHE A 143 9.32 2.16 -7.37
N TYR A 144 10.11 1.58 -6.47
CA TYR A 144 10.96 0.43 -6.74
C TYR A 144 10.30 -0.85 -6.22
N SER A 145 10.31 -1.89 -7.07
CA SER A 145 9.83 -3.24 -6.75
C SER A 145 10.96 -4.21 -7.05
N GLU A 146 11.29 -5.07 -6.09
CA GLU A 146 12.42 -6.00 -6.19
C GLU A 146 12.14 -7.12 -7.22
N ASP A 147 10.94 -7.68 -7.21
CA ASP A 147 10.51 -8.77 -8.10
C ASP A 147 9.67 -8.28 -9.31
N GLY A 148 9.33 -6.98 -9.35
CA GLY A 148 8.45 -6.38 -10.35
C GLY A 148 6.99 -6.83 -10.28
N GLY A 149 6.67 -7.76 -9.37
CA GLY A 149 5.36 -8.34 -9.13
C GLY A 149 4.62 -7.59 -8.04
N VAL A 150 5.31 -7.37 -6.91
CA VAL A 150 4.73 -6.73 -5.73
C VAL A 150 4.82 -5.21 -5.83
N ARG A 151 3.71 -4.55 -5.52
CA ARG A 151 3.66 -3.08 -5.42
C ARG A 151 2.92 -2.67 -4.18
N LEU A 152 3.44 -1.61 -3.57
CA LEU A 152 2.80 -0.93 -2.46
C LEU A 152 2.35 0.45 -2.93
N ALA A 153 1.11 0.80 -2.61
CA ALA A 153 0.52 2.09 -2.88
C ALA A 153 -0.33 2.52 -1.69
N PHE A 154 -0.72 3.79 -1.66
CA PHE A 154 -1.57 4.32 -0.61
C PHE A 154 -2.35 5.53 -1.11
N TRP A 155 -3.47 5.80 -0.41
CA TRP A 155 -4.21 7.05 -0.49
C TRP A 155 -4.27 7.68 0.89
N THR A 156 -4.05 8.99 0.97
CA THR A 156 -4.26 9.76 2.21
C THR A 156 -5.75 9.88 2.53
N SER A 157 -6.11 10.28 3.75
CA SER A 157 -7.51 10.54 4.12
C SER A 157 -8.16 11.61 3.23
N GLU A 158 -7.39 12.62 2.80
CA GLU A 158 -7.85 13.67 1.85
C GLU A 158 -8.11 13.11 0.44
N GLU A 159 -7.25 12.21 -0.03
CA GLU A 159 -7.41 11.54 -1.32
C GLU A 159 -8.57 10.55 -1.28
N VAL A 160 -8.76 9.83 -0.17
CA VAL A 160 -9.93 9.01 0.10
C VAL A 160 -11.20 9.87 0.04
N ALA A 161 -11.23 11.03 0.67
CA ALA A 161 -12.36 11.96 0.59
C ALA A 161 -12.58 12.51 -0.83
N THR A 162 -11.52 12.67 -1.61
CA THR A 162 -11.60 13.06 -3.03
C THR A 162 -12.21 11.94 -3.86
N ILE A 163 -11.70 10.71 -3.75
CA ILE A 163 -12.25 9.54 -4.43
C ILE A 163 -13.72 9.34 -4.04
N ALA A 164 -14.02 9.47 -2.76
CA ALA A 164 -15.38 9.37 -2.25
C ALA A 164 -16.31 10.39 -2.89
N ARG A 165 -15.94 11.68 -2.95
CA ARG A 165 -16.79 12.72 -3.54
C ARG A 165 -17.10 12.46 -5.02
N GLU A 166 -16.14 11.92 -5.74
CA GLU A 166 -16.22 11.72 -7.20
C GLU A 166 -16.79 10.33 -7.58
N LEU A 167 -16.76 9.35 -6.67
CA LEU A 167 -17.26 7.99 -6.91
C LEU A 167 -18.54 7.66 -6.11
N LEU A 168 -18.77 8.27 -4.95
CA LEU A 168 -20.01 8.07 -4.17
C LEU A 168 -21.15 8.88 -4.79
N GLY A 169 -22.09 8.15 -5.37
CA GLY A 169 -23.22 8.70 -6.12
C GLY A 169 -23.22 8.29 -7.59
N ALA A 170 -22.13 7.70 -8.10
CA ALA A 170 -22.15 7.03 -9.39
C ALA A 170 -22.92 5.69 -9.26
N GLU A 171 -23.90 5.47 -10.14
CA GLU A 171 -24.50 4.14 -10.28
C GLU A 171 -23.47 3.23 -10.98
N PHE A 172 -23.12 2.12 -10.33
CA PHE A 172 -22.21 1.15 -10.90
C PHE A 172 -22.99 0.00 -11.56
N THR A 173 -22.69 -0.31 -12.82
CA THR A 173 -23.24 -1.48 -13.49
C THR A 173 -22.73 -2.78 -12.87
N GLU A 174 -23.32 -3.92 -13.25
CA GLU A 174 -22.84 -5.24 -12.79
C GLU A 174 -21.39 -5.49 -13.21
N GLU A 175 -21.00 -4.98 -14.37
CA GLU A 175 -19.65 -5.04 -14.95
C GLU A 175 -18.65 -4.15 -14.19
N GLU A 176 -19.14 -3.19 -13.39
CA GLU A 176 -18.35 -2.28 -12.56
C GLU A 176 -18.20 -2.75 -11.10
N ALA A 177 -18.42 -4.04 -10.83
CA ALA A 177 -18.29 -4.62 -9.48
C ALA A 177 -16.96 -4.31 -8.76
N LEU A 178 -15.90 -3.99 -9.49
CA LEU A 178 -14.60 -3.59 -8.93
C LEU A 178 -14.61 -2.18 -8.33
N PHE A 179 -15.39 -1.27 -8.90
CA PHE A 179 -15.62 0.03 -8.31
C PHE A 179 -16.43 -0.09 -7.02
N ARG A 180 -17.23 -1.15 -6.84
CA ARG A 180 -17.85 -1.44 -5.54
C ARG A 180 -16.82 -1.83 -4.49
N ASN A 181 -15.77 -2.58 -4.85
CA ASN A 181 -14.68 -2.87 -3.91
C ASN A 181 -13.93 -1.61 -3.48
N ILE A 182 -13.59 -0.75 -4.46
CA ILE A 182 -12.95 0.54 -4.19
C ILE A 182 -13.88 1.42 -3.34
N SER A 183 -15.16 1.50 -3.71
CA SER A 183 -16.14 2.30 -2.95
C SER A 183 -16.35 1.76 -1.54
N GLY A 184 -16.36 0.44 -1.36
CA GLY A 184 -16.42 -0.22 -0.05
C GLY A 184 -15.21 0.14 0.81
N ALA A 185 -14.00 0.02 0.26
CA ALA A 185 -12.76 0.40 0.94
C ALA A 185 -12.75 1.88 1.32
N VAL A 186 -13.10 2.76 0.37
CA VAL A 186 -13.17 4.22 0.54
C VAL A 186 -14.21 4.61 1.59
N ASN A 187 -15.39 4.01 1.57
CA ASN A 187 -16.43 4.26 2.57
C ASN A 187 -15.98 3.85 3.97
N HIS A 188 -15.33 2.69 4.09
CA HIS A 188 -14.86 2.23 5.39
C HIS A 188 -13.75 3.15 5.93
N ALA A 189 -12.78 3.51 5.09
CA ALA A 189 -11.72 4.44 5.47
C ALA A 189 -12.25 5.83 5.84
N LEU A 190 -13.27 6.33 5.12
CA LEU A 190 -13.96 7.57 5.47
C LEU A 190 -14.61 7.54 6.85
N GLN A 191 -15.34 6.45 7.17
CA GLN A 191 -15.98 6.29 8.47
C GLN A 191 -14.96 6.26 9.61
N LYS A 192 -13.77 5.70 9.34
CA LYS A 192 -12.65 5.62 10.28
C LYS A 192 -11.73 6.84 10.26
N GLN A 193 -11.98 7.81 9.37
CA GLN A 193 -11.18 9.03 9.19
C GLN A 193 -9.69 8.74 8.94
N THR A 194 -9.42 7.73 8.11
CA THR A 194 -8.06 7.30 7.80
C THR A 194 -7.83 7.17 6.29
N GLY A 195 -6.57 7.00 5.89
CA GLY A 195 -6.18 6.64 4.54
C GLY A 195 -6.30 5.14 4.25
N ILE A 196 -5.86 4.74 3.07
CA ILE A 196 -5.90 3.35 2.59
C ILE A 196 -4.50 2.93 2.18
N ILE A 197 -4.11 1.73 2.58
CA ILE A 197 -2.94 1.03 2.09
C ILE A 197 -3.40 0.02 1.04
N ILE A 198 -2.69 0.01 -0.09
CA ILE A 198 -3.00 -0.83 -1.25
C ILE A 198 -1.82 -1.75 -1.46
N LEU A 199 -2.04 -3.04 -1.26
CA LEU A 199 -1.06 -4.07 -1.57
C LEU A 199 -1.44 -4.78 -2.86
N VAL A 200 -0.46 -4.93 -3.73
CA VAL A 200 -0.62 -5.61 -5.01
C VAL A 200 0.38 -6.76 -5.06
N ALA A 201 -0.09 -8.00 -4.96
CA ALA A 201 0.73 -9.22 -4.90
C ALA A 201 -0.02 -10.44 -5.47
#